data_AF-A0A382N0P0-F1
#
_entry.id   AF-A0A382N0P0-F1
#
_cell.length_a   1.000
_cell.length_b   1.000
_cell.length_c   1.000
_cell.angle_alpha   90.00
_cell.angle_beta   90.00
_cell.angle_gamma   90.00
#
_symmetry.space_group_name_H-M   'P 1'
#
loop_
_entity.id
_entity.type
_entity.pdbx_description
1 polymer ?
#
loop_
_entity_poly.entity_id
_entity_poly.type
_entity_poly.pdbx_seq_one_letter_code
_entity_poly.pdbx_strand_id
1 'polypeptide(L)'
;MELYDTMRTTFAARDYTGDAVSDAVLYKILENARFAPSGGNRQGNRVIVVRDPAKRKRIAELVVPAAKRYTAQGKAGEGPWNSISPTMVTPEDIEATPPPSRLTEPYTSSDVVLVVIVDLKVVASTDQHLDRVGVISGASIYPFAWNILMA
;
A
#
# COMPACT_ATOMS: atom_id res chain seq x y z
N MET A 1 7.50 -20.70 -10.32
CA MET A 1 6.33 -21.10 -9.52
C MET A 1 5.12 -20.94 -10.42
N GLU A 2 4.17 -21.86 -10.35
CA GLU A 2 2.93 -21.74 -11.15
C GLU A 2 2.01 -20.66 -10.55
N LEU A 3 1.12 -20.11 -11.38
CA LEU A 3 0.23 -19.00 -10.97
C LEU A 3 -0.57 -19.34 -9.71
N TYR A 4 -1.16 -20.53 -9.66
CA TYR A 4 -2.02 -20.93 -8.55
C TYR A 4 -1.27 -21.19 -7.24
N ASP A 5 0.00 -21.55 -7.32
CA ASP A 5 0.86 -21.66 -6.13
C ASP A 5 1.21 -20.26 -5.62
N THR A 6 1.57 -19.36 -6.53
CA THR A 6 1.85 -17.95 -6.23
C THR A 6 0.66 -17.30 -5.53
N MET A 7 -0.56 -17.40 -6.10
CA MET A 7 -1.77 -16.83 -5.51
C MET A 7 -2.08 -17.31 -4.09
N ARG A 8 -1.70 -18.55 -3.73
CA ARG A 8 -1.96 -19.11 -2.41
C ARG A 8 -0.84 -18.83 -1.39
N THR A 9 0.36 -18.53 -1.87
CA THR A 9 1.56 -18.42 -1.04
C THR A 9 2.09 -17.00 -0.93
N THR A 10 1.69 -16.09 -1.83
CA THR A 10 2.01 -14.65 -1.72
C THR A 10 1.49 -14.11 -0.39
N PHE A 11 2.42 -13.72 0.48
CA PHE A 11 2.14 -13.20 1.81
C PHE A 11 2.60 -11.74 1.93
N ALA A 12 2.12 -11.04 2.96
CA ALA A 12 2.58 -9.69 3.28
C ALA A 12 3.92 -9.76 4.05
N ALA A 13 5.03 -9.82 3.31
CA ALA A 13 6.37 -9.79 3.87
C ALA A 13 6.66 -8.45 4.59
N ARG A 14 7.33 -8.52 5.74
CA ARG A 14 7.73 -7.36 6.55
C ARG A 14 9.19 -7.41 7.02
N ASP A 15 9.83 -8.56 6.82
CA ASP A 15 11.24 -8.80 7.09
C ASP A 15 11.96 -9.04 5.76
N TYR A 16 13.14 -8.44 5.61
CA TYR A 16 13.90 -8.47 4.36
C TYR A 16 15.32 -8.96 4.63
N THR A 17 15.90 -9.68 3.68
CA THR A 17 17.26 -10.23 3.78
C THR A 17 18.35 -9.17 3.69
N GLY A 18 18.02 -7.98 3.16
CA GLY A 18 18.98 -6.92 2.84
C GLY A 18 19.61 -7.06 1.45
N ASP A 19 19.21 -8.08 0.68
CA ASP A 19 19.69 -8.26 -0.69
C ASP A 19 19.19 -7.13 -1.61
N ALA A 20 20.10 -6.63 -2.45
CA ALA A 20 19.78 -5.59 -3.41
C ALA A 20 18.86 -6.14 -4.52
N VAL A 21 17.79 -5.39 -4.84
CA VAL A 21 16.92 -5.69 -5.96
C VAL A 21 17.44 -4.93 -7.17
N SER A 22 17.89 -5.62 -8.22
CA SER A 22 18.39 -4.93 -9.42
C SER A 22 17.28 -4.26 -10.22
N ASP A 23 17.63 -3.25 -11.01
CA ASP A 23 16.66 -2.60 -11.90
C ASP A 23 16.09 -3.59 -12.92
N ALA A 24 16.88 -4.55 -13.43
CA ALA A 24 16.40 -5.58 -14.34
C ALA A 24 15.28 -6.44 -13.73
N VAL A 25 15.38 -6.76 -12.43
CA VAL A 25 14.32 -7.46 -11.70
C VAL A 25 13.07 -6.59 -11.59
N LEU A 26 13.21 -5.31 -11.20
CA LEU A 26 12.08 -4.38 -11.13
C LEU A 26 11.41 -4.19 -12.49
N TYR A 27 12.18 -4.03 -13.56
CA TYR A 27 11.65 -3.92 -14.92
C TYR A 27 10.87 -5.17 -15.32
N LYS A 28 11.39 -6.36 -15.02
CA LYS A 28 10.68 -7.62 -15.30
C LYS A 28 9.34 -7.69 -14.54
N ILE A 29 9.32 -7.33 -13.27
CA ILE A 29 8.11 -7.28 -12.44
C ILE A 29 7.09 -6.31 -13.06
N LEU A 30 7.50 -5.07 -13.35
CA LEU A 30 6.63 -4.03 -13.87
C LEU A 30 6.14 -4.32 -15.31
N GLU A 31 6.98 -4.94 -16.13
CA GLU A 31 6.65 -5.36 -17.49
C GLU A 31 5.53 -6.41 -17.51
N ASN A 32 5.49 -7.32 -16.54
CA ASN A 32 4.40 -8.27 -16.41
C ASN A 32 3.19 -7.62 -15.72
N ALA A 33 3.42 -6.76 -14.72
CA ALA A 33 2.35 -6.12 -13.97
C ALA A 33 1.44 -5.23 -14.82
N ARG A 34 1.99 -4.57 -15.86
CA ARG A 34 1.23 -3.66 -16.74
C ARG A 34 0.08 -4.32 -17.50
N PHE A 35 0.04 -5.65 -17.59
CA PHE A 35 -1.07 -6.40 -18.18
C PHE A 35 -2.28 -6.56 -17.25
N ALA A 36 -2.23 -6.00 -16.04
CA ALA A 36 -3.38 -5.93 -15.16
C ALA A 36 -4.55 -5.15 -15.81
N PRO A 37 -5.80 -5.59 -15.60
CA PRO A 37 -6.96 -4.86 -16.09
C PRO A 37 -7.08 -3.49 -15.42
N SER A 38 -7.59 -2.50 -16.16
CA SER A 38 -7.96 -1.19 -15.65
C SER A 38 -9.21 -0.67 -16.35
N GLY A 39 -9.95 0.26 -15.73
CA GLY A 39 -11.19 0.80 -16.30
C GLY A 39 -10.98 1.39 -17.70
N GLY A 40 -11.67 0.84 -18.70
CA GLY A 40 -11.51 1.25 -20.11
C GLY A 40 -10.09 1.04 -20.66
N ASN A 41 -9.28 0.19 -20.03
CA ASN A 41 -7.86 -0.05 -20.35
C ASN A 41 -7.00 1.23 -20.38
N ARG A 42 -7.35 2.24 -19.57
CA ARG A 42 -6.71 3.56 -19.61
C ARG A 42 -5.32 3.60 -18.98
N GLN A 43 -4.96 2.58 -18.19
CA GLN A 43 -3.60 2.42 -17.64
C GLN A 43 -3.09 3.69 -16.92
N GLY A 44 -3.95 4.28 -16.07
CA GLY A 44 -3.62 5.47 -15.30
C GLY A 44 -2.59 5.26 -14.19
N ASN A 45 -2.11 4.03 -13.99
CA ASN A 45 -1.13 3.71 -12.95
C ASN A 45 0.22 4.37 -13.22
N ARG A 46 0.93 4.73 -12.15
CA ARG A 46 2.34 5.16 -12.16
C ARG A 46 3.02 4.55 -10.94
N VAL A 47 4.31 4.24 -11.11
CA VAL A 47 5.15 3.72 -10.03
C VAL A 47 6.32 4.65 -9.83
N ILE A 48 6.51 5.11 -8.59
CA ILE A 48 7.70 5.84 -8.18
C ILE A 48 8.57 4.88 -7.39
N VAL A 49 9.77 4.62 -7.91
CA VAL A 49 10.77 3.74 -7.29
C VAL A 49 11.62 4.57 -6.32
N VAL A 50 11.56 4.26 -5.02
CA VAL A 50 12.30 4.97 -3.98
C VAL A 50 13.37 4.03 -3.41
N ARG A 51 14.63 4.24 -3.82
CA ARG A 51 15.80 3.51 -3.30
C ARG A 51 16.59 4.28 -2.25
N ASP A 52 16.65 5.60 -2.43
CA ASP A 52 17.41 6.51 -1.58
C ASP A 52 17.09 6.28 -0.08
N PRO A 53 18.10 5.89 0.74
CA PRO A 53 17.87 5.57 2.15
C PRO A 53 17.31 6.74 2.96
N ALA A 54 17.69 7.97 2.65
CA ALA A 54 17.19 9.16 3.35
C ALA A 54 15.72 9.42 3.00
N LYS A 55 15.32 9.25 1.74
CA LYS A 55 13.90 9.35 1.32
C LYS A 55 13.05 8.24 1.94
N ARG A 56 13.56 7.01 1.99
CA ARG A 56 12.88 5.88 2.64
C ARG A 56 12.71 6.10 4.15
N LYS A 57 13.74 6.61 4.82
CA LYS A 57 13.65 7.06 6.21
C LYS A 57 12.59 8.16 6.37
N ARG A 58 12.54 9.13 5.46
CA ARG A 58 11.54 10.20 5.49
C ARG A 58 10.12 9.66 5.33
N ILE A 59 9.90 8.64 4.49
CA ILE A 59 8.60 7.96 4.39
C ILE A 59 8.24 7.32 5.73
N ALA A 60 9.16 6.61 6.38
CA ALA A 60 8.90 5.99 7.68
C ALA A 60 8.46 7.02 8.74
N GLU A 61 9.11 8.18 8.78
CA GLU A 61 8.75 9.30 9.68
C GLU A 61 7.34 9.84 9.39
N LEU A 62 6.97 9.98 8.12
CA LEU A 62 5.64 10.46 7.72
C LEU A 62 4.52 9.48 8.06
N VAL A 63 4.82 8.18 8.19
CA VAL A 63 3.85 7.14 8.54
C VAL A 63 3.54 7.12 10.05
N VAL A 64 4.41 7.66 10.90
CA VAL A 64 4.28 7.62 12.36
C VAL A 64 2.89 8.02 12.87
N PRO A 65 2.30 9.17 12.50
CA PRO A 65 0.97 9.56 13.02
C PRO A 65 -0.13 8.55 12.65
N ALA A 66 -0.12 8.04 11.42
CA ALA A 66 -1.08 7.05 10.97
C ALA A 66 -0.89 5.70 11.69
N ALA A 67 0.36 5.31 11.96
CA ALA A 67 0.69 4.09 12.69
C ALA A 67 0.22 4.16 14.17
N LYS A 68 0.40 5.32 14.83
CA LYS A 68 -0.11 5.55 16.19
C LYS A 68 -1.62 5.39 16.24
N ARG A 69 -2.35 6.04 15.31
CA ARG A 69 -3.82 5.90 15.21
C ARG A 69 -4.25 4.47 14.97
N TYR A 70 -3.62 3.80 14.00
CA TYR A 70 -3.91 2.40 13.68
C TYR A 70 -3.80 1.52 14.93
N THR A 71 -2.73 1.70 15.71
CA THR A 71 -2.51 0.92 16.93
C THR A 71 -3.48 1.27 18.05
N ALA A 72 -3.77 2.54 18.27
CA ALA A 72 -4.70 2.98 19.30
C ALA A 72 -6.10 2.39 19.04
N GLN A 73 -6.60 2.49 17.80
CA GLN A 73 -7.87 1.91 17.38
C GLN A 73 -7.88 0.38 17.51
N GLY A 74 -6.82 -0.29 17.07
CA GLY A 74 -6.71 -1.74 17.24
C GLY A 74 -6.70 -2.19 18.70
N LYS A 75 -6.08 -1.43 19.61
CA LYS A 75 -6.10 -1.69 21.06
C LYS A 75 -7.49 -1.52 21.66
N ALA A 76 -8.31 -0.62 21.09
CA ALA A 76 -9.71 -0.44 21.45
C ALA A 76 -10.65 -1.50 20.83
N GLY A 77 -10.11 -2.48 20.07
CA GLY A 77 -10.91 -3.50 19.39
C GLY A 77 -11.61 -3.01 18.12
N GLU A 78 -11.24 -1.83 17.63
CA GLU A 78 -11.83 -1.24 16.42
C GLU A 78 -11.14 -1.75 15.15
N GLY A 79 -11.87 -1.71 14.04
CA GLY A 79 -11.26 -1.71 12.72
C GLY A 79 -10.56 -0.36 12.48
N PRO A 80 -9.23 -0.31 12.30
CA PRO A 80 -8.56 0.96 12.06
C PRO A 80 -9.12 1.69 10.85
N TRP A 81 -9.31 3.02 10.96
CA TRP A 81 -9.87 3.88 9.91
C TRP A 81 -11.28 3.47 9.42
N ASN A 82 -12.07 2.79 10.25
CA ASN A 82 -13.45 2.46 9.89
C ASN A 82 -14.28 3.73 9.65
N SER A 83 -14.99 3.76 8.52
CA SER A 83 -15.84 4.89 8.10
C SER A 83 -17.30 4.75 8.53
N ILE A 84 -17.71 3.57 9.00
CA ILE A 84 -19.09 3.24 9.38
C ILE A 84 -19.24 3.31 10.91
N SER A 85 -18.30 2.74 11.64
CA SER A 85 -18.26 2.77 13.11
C SER A 85 -17.30 3.87 13.56
N PRO A 86 -17.81 4.97 14.16
CA PRO A 86 -16.96 6.02 14.70
C PRO A 86 -15.97 5.48 15.73
N THR A 87 -14.79 6.09 15.76
CA THR A 87 -13.77 5.75 16.75
C THR A 87 -14.12 6.31 18.11
N MET A 88 -13.89 5.53 19.16
CA MET A 88 -13.98 5.96 20.56
C MET A 88 -12.63 6.47 21.08
N VAL A 89 -11.55 6.27 20.32
CA VAL A 89 -10.20 6.70 20.66
C VAL A 89 -10.06 8.22 20.49
N THR A 90 -9.55 8.88 21.53
CA THR A 90 -9.33 10.34 21.50
C THR A 90 -8.02 10.71 20.79
N PRO A 91 -7.86 11.97 20.33
CA PRO A 91 -6.58 12.46 19.84
C PRO A 91 -5.43 12.30 20.86
N GLU A 92 -5.72 12.47 22.15
CA GLU A 92 -4.77 12.29 23.24
C GLU A 92 -4.32 10.82 23.37
N ASP A 93 -5.26 9.87 23.23
CA ASP A 93 -4.93 8.43 23.22
C ASP A 93 -4.04 8.06 22.02
N ILE A 94 -4.32 8.65 20.85
CA ILE A 94 -3.49 8.48 19.65
C ILE A 94 -2.10 9.04 19.90
N GLU A 95 -2.00 10.26 20.46
CA GLU A 95 -0.71 10.90 20.69
C GLU A 95 0.12 10.20 21.76
N ALA A 96 -0.51 9.64 22.79
CA ALA A 96 0.14 8.83 23.80
C ALA A 96 0.55 7.42 23.30
N THR A 97 -0.01 6.95 22.18
CA THR A 97 0.28 5.62 21.65
C THR A 97 1.66 5.59 20.97
N PRO A 98 2.60 4.71 21.36
CA PRO A 98 3.87 4.60 20.66
C PRO A 98 3.66 4.04 19.25
N PRO A 99 4.38 4.57 18.23
CA PRO A 99 4.27 4.03 16.88
C PRO A 99 4.82 2.60 16.84
N PRO A 100 4.05 1.62 16.33
CA PRO A 100 4.53 0.25 16.23
C PRO A 100 5.63 0.13 15.18
N SER A 101 6.79 -0.40 15.56
CA SER A 101 7.96 -0.52 14.69
C SER A 101 7.66 -1.30 13.41
N ARG A 102 6.83 -2.36 13.50
CA ARG A 102 6.35 -3.17 12.37
C ARG A 102 5.63 -2.39 11.26
N LEU A 103 5.18 -1.16 11.51
CA LEU A 103 4.54 -0.29 10.51
C LEU A 103 5.49 0.76 9.95
N THR A 104 6.70 0.91 10.48
CA THR A 104 7.69 1.93 10.06
C THR A 104 9.01 1.33 9.60
N GLU A 105 9.50 0.27 10.25
CA GLU A 105 10.76 -0.41 9.92
C GLU A 105 10.84 -0.95 8.49
N PRO A 106 9.77 -1.53 7.89
CA PRO A 106 9.82 -2.07 6.53
C PRO A 106 10.29 -1.08 5.47
N TYR A 107 9.98 0.22 5.65
CA TYR A 107 10.42 1.26 4.70
C TYR A 107 11.95 1.42 4.72
N THR A 108 12.58 1.25 5.87
CA THR A 108 14.03 1.41 6.04
C THR A 108 14.81 0.11 5.88
N SER A 109 14.20 -1.04 6.19
CA SER A 109 14.86 -2.35 6.08
C SER A 109 14.76 -2.98 4.69
N SER A 110 13.80 -2.57 3.85
CA SER A 110 13.74 -2.97 2.44
C SER A 110 14.89 -2.39 1.63
N ASP A 111 15.17 -2.95 0.45
CA ASP A 111 16.08 -2.32 -0.53
C ASP A 111 15.40 -1.16 -1.28
N VAL A 112 14.11 -1.34 -1.59
CA VAL A 112 13.33 -0.43 -2.43
C VAL A 112 11.87 -0.36 -1.97
N VAL A 113 11.31 0.85 -2.02
CA VAL A 113 9.87 1.10 -1.80
C VAL A 113 9.23 1.53 -3.11
N LEU A 114 8.17 0.84 -3.52
CA LEU A 114 7.36 1.21 -4.68
C LEU A 114 6.14 2.00 -4.23
N VAL A 115 6.07 3.27 -4.63
CA VAL A 115 4.87 4.10 -4.42
C VAL A 115 4.01 4.00 -5.67
N VAL A 116 2.88 3.29 -5.54
CA VAL A 116 1.92 3.08 -6.62
C VAL A 116 0.84 4.14 -6.54
N ILE A 117 0.66 4.91 -7.61
CA ILE A 117 -0.35 5.97 -7.71
C ILE A 117 -1.16 5.80 -8.99
N VAL A 118 -2.30 6.49 -9.07
CA VAL A 118 -3.19 6.47 -10.24
C VAL A 118 -3.62 7.89 -10.60
N ASP A 119 -3.63 8.21 -11.89
CA ASP A 119 -4.23 9.45 -12.38
C ASP A 119 -5.76 9.36 -12.29
N LEU A 120 -6.34 10.11 -11.34
CA LEU A 120 -7.78 10.11 -11.11
C LEU A 120 -8.58 10.65 -12.31
N LYS A 121 -7.98 11.42 -13.22
CA LYS A 121 -8.67 11.94 -14.42
C LYS A 121 -9.11 10.83 -15.37
N VAL A 122 -8.51 9.64 -15.27
CA VAL A 122 -8.82 8.50 -16.14
C VAL A 122 -9.58 7.38 -15.43
N VAL A 123 -9.85 7.52 -14.14
CA VAL A 123 -10.56 6.49 -13.35
C VAL A 123 -12.07 6.64 -13.51
N ALA A 124 -12.76 5.53 -13.77
CA ALA A 124 -14.22 5.49 -13.80
C ALA A 124 -14.79 5.26 -12.40
N SER A 125 -15.12 6.35 -11.69
CA SER A 125 -15.67 6.32 -10.33
C SER A 125 -17.20 6.37 -10.38
N THR A 126 -17.85 5.27 -10.75
CA THR A 126 -19.31 5.23 -10.92
C THR A 126 -20.08 5.43 -9.61
N ASP A 127 -19.42 5.31 -8.47
CA ASP A 127 -19.97 5.51 -7.14
C ASP A 127 -19.65 6.89 -6.53
N GLN A 128 -19.14 7.84 -7.32
CA GLN A 128 -18.68 9.16 -6.84
C GLN A 128 -19.74 10.03 -6.14
N HIS A 129 -21.03 9.75 -6.31
CA HIS A 129 -22.13 10.50 -5.70
C HIS A 129 -22.83 9.77 -4.57
N LEU A 130 -22.32 8.60 -4.16
CA LEU A 130 -22.89 7.86 -3.06
C LEU A 130 -22.37 8.39 -1.73
N ASP A 131 -23.24 8.41 -0.73
CA ASP A 131 -22.90 8.78 0.66
C ASP A 131 -22.23 7.61 1.40
N ARG A 132 -21.15 7.09 0.81
CA ARG A 132 -20.31 6.02 1.37
C ARG A 132 -18.89 6.11 0.82
N VAL A 133 -17.97 5.36 1.40
CA VAL A 133 -16.61 5.20 0.85
C VAL A 133 -16.69 4.61 -0.56
N GLY A 134 -16.03 5.28 -1.52
CA GLY A 134 -15.90 4.81 -2.89
C GLY A 134 -15.01 3.56 -2.99
N VAL A 135 -15.46 2.57 -3.75
CA VAL A 135 -14.76 1.28 -3.94
C VAL A 135 -14.39 1.10 -5.41
N ILE A 136 -15.21 1.60 -6.34
CA ILE A 136 -15.09 1.30 -7.77
C ILE A 136 -13.78 1.82 -8.36
N SER A 137 -13.32 2.99 -7.94
CA SER A 137 -12.06 3.58 -8.41
C SER A 137 -10.85 2.66 -8.20
N GLY A 138 -10.88 1.88 -7.10
CA GLY A 138 -9.84 0.91 -6.76
C GLY A 138 -9.65 -0.18 -7.80
N ALA A 139 -10.70 -0.53 -8.56
CA ALA A 139 -10.62 -1.52 -9.63
C ALA A 139 -9.69 -1.10 -10.79
N SER A 140 -9.32 0.18 -10.87
CA SER A 140 -8.37 0.68 -11.86
C SER A 140 -6.90 0.64 -11.41
N ILE A 141 -6.61 0.23 -10.17
CA ILE A 141 -5.24 0.25 -9.63
C ILE A 141 -4.85 -1.00 -8.83
N TYR A 142 -5.75 -1.58 -8.04
CA TYR A 142 -5.42 -2.75 -7.21
C TYR A 142 -5.07 -4.01 -8.01
N PRO A 143 -5.65 -4.29 -9.19
CA PRO A 143 -5.17 -5.41 -10.03
C PRO A 143 -3.70 -5.25 -10.43
N PHE A 144 -3.26 -4.02 -10.73
CA PHE A 144 -1.86 -3.74 -11.06
C PHE A 144 -0.94 -3.93 -9.85
N ALA A 145 -1.33 -3.43 -8.68
CA ALA A 145 -0.60 -3.67 -7.43
C ALA A 145 -0.53 -5.15 -7.08
N TRP A 146 -1.60 -5.91 -7.32
CA TRP A 146 -1.63 -7.35 -7.11
C TRP A 146 -0.69 -8.10 -8.06
N ASN A 147 -0.65 -7.71 -9.34
CA ASN A 147 0.30 -8.31 -10.27
C ASN A 147 1.76 -8.02 -9.89
N ILE A 148 2.09 -6.84 -9.34
CA ILE A 148 3.43 -6.56 -8.79
C ILE A 148 3.81 -7.59 -7.71
N LEU A 149 2.87 -7.96 -6.84
CA LEU A 149 3.11 -8.90 -5.74
C LEU A 149 3.24 -10.37 -6.19
N MET A 150 2.77 -10.70 -7.40
CA MET A 150 2.80 -12.05 -7.95
C MET A 150 3.89 -12.28 -9.01
N ALA A 151 4.54 -11.22 -9.50
CA ALA A 151 5.48 -11.29 -10.63
C ALA A 151 6.92 -11.66 -10.24
#